data_AF-A0A7V1CJA3-F1
#
_entry.id   AF-A0A7V1CJA3-F1
#
_cell.length_a   1.000
_cell.length_b   1.000
_cell.length_c   1.000
_cell.angle_alpha   90.00
_cell.angle_beta   90.00
_cell.angle_gamma   90.00
#
_symmetry.space_group_name_H-M   'P 1'
#
loop_
_entity.id
_entity.type
_entity.pdbx_description
1 polymer ?
#
loop_
_entity_poly.entity_id
_entity_poly.type
_entity_poly.pdbx_seq_one_letter_code
_entity_poly.pdbx_strand_id
1 'polypeptide(L)' 'MNLINKGFFVTFEGIEGAGKSTQIKIMKKYLGNKGWPIITTREPGGTFIGDQLRDILLDIDNKEIDCKVEALLYAASRAQ' A
#
# COMPACT_ATOMS: atom_id res chain seq x y z
N MET A 1 -1.01 -28.69 -18.79
CA MET A 1 -1.74 -27.41 -19.02
C MET A 1 -1.76 -26.68 -17.68
N ASN A 2 -0.72 -25.89 -17.38
CA ASN A 2 -0.62 -25.18 -16.11
C ASN A 2 -1.55 -23.96 -16.17
N LEU A 3 -2.74 -24.10 -15.61
CA LEU A 3 -3.56 -22.97 -15.25
C LEU A 3 -2.79 -22.22 -14.15
N ILE A 4 -2.13 -21.12 -14.51
CA ILE A 4 -1.70 -20.12 -13.53
C ILE A 4 -3.01 -19.62 -12.90
N ASN A 5 -3.37 -20.18 -11.74
CA ASN A 5 -4.51 -19.67 -10.98
C ASN A 5 -4.22 -18.19 -10.67
N LYS A 6 -5.03 -17.29 -11.23
CA LYS A 6 -4.91 -15.85 -10.96
C LYS A 6 -5.13 -15.63 -9.46
N GLY A 7 -4.21 -14.91 -8.83
CA GLY A 7 -4.38 -14.44 -7.46
C GLY A 7 -5.45 -13.36 -7.34
N PHE A 8 -5.78 -12.99 -6.11
CA PHE A 8 -6.63 -11.84 -5.82
C PHE A 8 -5.77 -10.63 -5.46
N PHE A 9 -6.13 -9.46 -6.00
CA PHE A 9 -5.58 -8.18 -5.56
C PHE A 9 -6.68 -7.42 -4.80
N VAL A 10 -6.45 -7.17 -3.51
CA VAL A 10 -7.44 -6.59 -2.59
C VAL A 10 -6.84 -5.35 -1.94
N THR A 11 -7.55 -4.23 -2.02
CA THR A 11 -7.18 -2.97 -1.37
C THR A 11 -8.06 -2.72 -0.14
N PHE A 12 -7.50 -2.05 0.86
CA PHE A 12 -8.22 -1.60 2.07
C PHE A 12 -8.15 -0.08 2.11
N GLU A 13 -9.29 0.58 1.88
CA GLU A 13 -9.40 2.04 1.81
C GLU A 13 -10.18 2.62 3.00
N GLY A 14 -9.96 3.90 3.29
CA GLY A 14 -10.64 4.63 4.35
C GLY A 14 -9.79 5.76 4.94
N ILE A 15 -10.41 6.60 5.76
CA ILE A 15 -9.74 7.72 6.42
C ILE A 15 -8.64 7.28 7.40
N GLU A 16 -7.83 8.22 7.86
CA GLU A 16 -6.88 7.98 8.94
C GLU A 16 -7.62 7.47 10.20
N GLY A 17 -7.00 6.52 10.90
CA GLY A 17 -7.62 5.89 12.08
C GLY A 17 -8.75 4.87 11.77
N ALA A 18 -9.17 4.67 10.51
CA ALA A 18 -10.25 3.73 10.16
C ALA A 18 -9.94 2.22 10.42
N GLY A 19 -8.77 1.89 10.95
CA GLY A 19 -8.41 0.51 11.30
C GLY A 19 -7.88 -0.36 10.15
N LYS A 20 -7.57 0.22 8.99
CA LYS A 20 -7.07 -0.48 7.78
C LYS A 20 -5.93 -1.47 8.09
N SER A 21 -4.86 -0.99 8.73
CA SER A 21 -3.68 -1.79 9.09
C SER A 21 -4.01 -2.94 10.04
N THR A 22 -4.98 -2.74 10.94
CA THR A 22 -5.47 -3.79 11.85
C THR A 22 -6.21 -4.87 11.08
N GLN A 23 -7.11 -4.48 10.17
CA GLN A 23 -7.88 -5.42 9.36
C GLN A 23 -7.00 -6.23 8.40
N ILE A 24 -5.98 -5.61 7.80
CA ILE A 24 -4.98 -6.33 6.96
C ILE A 24 -4.28 -7.43 7.78
N LYS A 25 -3.85 -7.13 9.02
CA LYS A 25 -3.20 -8.12 9.91
C LYS A 25 -4.14 -9.26 10.28
N ILE A 26 -5.40 -8.95 10.60
CA ILE A 26 -6.43 -9.96 10.94
C ILE A 26 -6.72 -10.85 9.73
N MET A 27 -6.95 -10.25 8.55
CA MET A 27 -7.20 -10.98 7.31
C MET A 27 -6.02 -11.89 6.96
N LYS A 28 -4.77 -11.38 7.02
CA LYS A 28 -3.55 -12.16 6.76
C LYS A 28 -3.47 -13.38 7.67
N LYS A 29 -3.73 -13.22 8.97
CA LYS A 29 -3.74 -14.34 9.92
C LYS A 29 -4.85 -15.34 9.60
N TYR A 30 -6.07 -14.86 9.37
CA TYR A 30 -7.23 -15.70 9.12
C TYR A 30 -7.07 -16.56 7.86
N LEU A 31 -6.70 -15.95 6.74
CA LEU A 31 -6.51 -16.64 5.47
C LEU A 31 -5.21 -17.47 5.45
N GLY A 32 -4.14 -16.99 6.10
CA GLY A 32 -2.91 -17.76 6.27
C GLY A 32 -3.14 -19.06 7.05
N ASN A 33 -3.94 -19.03 8.11
CA ASN A 33 -4.35 -20.24 8.85
C ASN A 33 -5.18 -21.22 8.00
N LYS A 34 -5.75 -20.76 6.88
CA LYS A 34 -6.46 -21.59 5.90
C LYS A 34 -5.56 -22.06 4.74
N GLY A 35 -4.25 -21.83 4.81
CA GLY A 35 -3.28 -22.28 3.82
C GLY A 35 -3.12 -21.36 2.61
N TRP A 36 -3.65 -20.14 2.65
CA TRP A 36 -3.47 -19.18 1.55
C TRP A 36 -2.10 -18.50 1.64
N PRO A 37 -1.32 -18.46 0.54
CA PRO A 37 -0.13 -17.61 0.47
C PRO A 37 -0.56 -16.15 0.33
N ILE A 38 -0.04 -15.28 1.20
CA ILE A 38 -0.46 -13.87 1.28
C ILE A 38 0.76 -12.96 1.29
N ILE A 39 0.76 -12.02 0.34
CA ILE A 39 1.70 -10.90 0.29
C ILE A 39 0.93 -9.65 0.69
N THR A 40 1.52 -8.84 1.56
CA THR A 40 0.96 -7.57 2.00
C THR A 40 1.89 -6.44 1.59
N THR A 41 1.34 -5.40 0.98
CA THR A 41 2.03 -4.14 0.69
C THR A 41 1.22 -2.96 1.24
N ARG A 42 1.77 -1.75 1.18
CA ARG A 42 1.09 -0.50 1.54
C ARG A 42 1.48 0.57 0.53
N GLU A 43 0.59 1.53 0.30
CA GLU A 43 0.88 2.69 -0.54
C GLU A 43 0.50 3.97 0.21
N PRO A 44 1.22 5.10 -0.01
CA PRO A 44 2.52 5.16 -0.68
C PRO A 44 3.59 4.41 0.13
N GLY A 45 4.56 3.81 -0.55
CA GLY A 45 5.58 2.96 0.08
C GLY A 45 5.53 1.50 -0.37
N GLY A 46 6.11 0.62 0.45
CA GLY A 46 6.14 -0.83 0.19
C GLY A 46 7.36 -1.31 -0.59
N THR A 47 8.19 -0.39 -1.08
CA THR A 47 9.52 -0.63 -1.68
C THR A 47 10.53 0.34 -1.07
N PHE A 48 11.84 0.08 -1.25
CA PHE A 48 12.89 0.95 -0.68
C PHE A 48 12.78 2.40 -1.16
N ILE A 49 12.62 2.61 -2.47
CA ILE A 49 12.45 3.95 -3.04
C ILE A 49 11.03 4.47 -2.77
N GLY A 50 10.00 3.62 -2.83
CA GLY A 50 8.63 4.03 -2.50
C GLY A 50 8.50 4.58 -1.07
N ASP A 51 9.24 4.00 -0.11
CA ASP A 51 9.27 4.46 1.28
C ASP A 51 9.99 5.82 1.43
N GLN A 52 11.05 6.09 0.65
CA GLN A 52 11.65 7.44 0.60
C GLN A 52 10.68 8.49 0.03
N LEU A 53 9.93 8.13 -1.01
CA LEU A 53 8.90 9.02 -1.57
C LEU A 53 7.76 9.26 -0.58
N ARG A 54 7.40 8.24 0.20
CA ARG A 54 6.41 8.36 1.28
C ARG A 54 6.85 9.38 2.32
N ASP A 55 8.12 9.39 2.71
CA ASP A 55 8.62 10.32 3.71
C ASP A 55 8.43 11.77 3.23
N ILE A 56 8.71 12.06 1.96
CA ILE A 56 8.45 13.38 1.35
C ILE A 56 6.96 13.71 1.36
N LEU A 57 6.10 12.75 0.96
CA LEU A 57 4.65 12.94 0.84
C LEU A 57 3.95 13.17 2.19
N LEU A 58 4.48 12.64 3.29
CA LEU A 58 3.85 12.70 4.61
C LEU A 58 4.52 13.69 5.56
N ASP A 59 5.60 14.33 5.13
CA ASP A 59 6.25 15.39 5.89
C ASP A 59 5.36 16.65 5.92
N ILE A 60 4.94 17.04 7.12
CA ILE A 60 4.03 18.15 7.34
C ILE A 60 4.67 19.51 7.05
N ASP A 61 6.00 19.56 6.97
CA ASP A 61 6.75 20.77 6.63
C ASP A 61 6.80 21.02 5.12
N ASN A 62 6.48 20.02 4.28
CA ASN A 62 6.43 20.13 2.82
C ASN A 62 5.14 20.81 2.30
N LYS A 63 4.81 21.98 2.84
CA LYS A 63 3.55 22.70 2.54
C LYS A 63 3.52 23.38 1.17
N GLU A 64 4.66 23.50 0.50
CA GLU A 64 4.80 24.18 -0.79
C GLU A 64 4.70 23.23 -2.01
N ILE A 65 4.48 21.93 -1.78
CA ILE A 65 4.30 20.98 -2.88
C ILE A 65 3.01 21.31 -3.63
N ASP A 66 3.13 21.58 -4.93
CA ASP A 66 1.99 21.76 -5.82
C ASP A 66 1.17 20.46 -5.90
N CYS A 67 -0.16 20.58 -5.93
CA CYS A 67 -1.06 19.43 -5.89
C CYS A 67 -0.85 18.44 -7.05
N LYS A 68 -0.38 18.90 -8.21
CA LYS A 68 -0.03 18.00 -9.34
C LYS A 68 1.25 17.24 -9.04
N VAL A 69 2.24 17.89 -8.44
CA VAL A 69 3.49 17.26 -8.02
C VAL A 69 3.20 16.19 -6.98
N GLU A 70 2.37 16.49 -5.98
CA GLU A 70 1.92 15.52 -4.99
C GLU A 70 1.27 14.29 -5.64
N ALA A 71 0.30 14.50 -6.52
CA ALA A 71 -0.38 13.41 -7.24
C ALA A 71 0.59 12.55 -8.07
N LEU A 72 1.57 13.19 -8.73
CA LEU A 72 2.60 12.49 -9.50
C LEU A 72 3.57 11.72 -8.60
N LEU A 73 3.92 12.24 -7.43
CA LEU A 73 4.75 11.51 -6.45
C LEU A 73 4.03 10.28 -5.90
N TYR A 74 2.73 10.37 -5.62
CA TYR A 74 1.91 9.18 -5.31
C TYR A 74 1.94 8.16 -6.44
N ALA A 75 1.78 8.60 -7.69
CA ALA A 75 1.87 7.70 -8.85
C ALA A 75 3.26 7.07 -9.00
N ALA A 76 4.34 7.84 -8.79
CA ALA A 76 5.71 7.37 -8.86
C ALA A 76 6.01 6.35 -7.74
N SER A 77 5.54 6.59 -6.51
CA SER A 77 5.68 5.66 -5.39
C SER A 77 5.03 4.31 -5.67
N ARG A 78 3.88 4.29 -6.36
CA ARG A 78 3.19 3.04 -6.75
C ARG A 78 3.85 2.30 -7.90
N ALA A 79 4.46 3.02 -8.83
CA ALA A 79 5.12 2.44 -10.00
C ALA A 79 6.47 1.78 -9.67
N GLN A 80 7.00 2.04 -8.47
CA GLN A 80 8.34 1.68 -8.02
C GLN A 80 8.35 0.46 -7.12
#